data_AF-A0A0M2HVN2-F1
#
_entry.id   AF-A0A0M2HVN2-F1
#
_cell.length_a   1.000
_cell.length_b   1.000
_cell.length_c   1.000
_cell.angle_alpha   90.00
_cell.angle_beta   90.00
_cell.angle_gamma   90.00
#
_symmetry.space_group_name_H-M   'P 1'
#
loop_
_entity.id
_entity.type
_entity.pdbx_description
1 polymer ?
#
loop_
_entity_poly.entity_id
_entity_poly.type
_entity_poly.pdbx_seq_one_letter_code
_entity_poly.pdbx_strand_id
1 'polypeptide(L)'
;MGDAVVEPVAVDLEPLRRNARLGDILAYERIVRMPLHRRFIVVLVAVLLFAVAMLAGLWFLGRSDILAVAPILGVFVVGYTVLAAVGFAWYAVGLGRRAKVAAFAWQNGWAYADLLENTRRPGAAFARVARGQERAVVACDDERMPFELGMHHSVARGQEGATIQRPFAFIELPLPSSVPHIVLANRRRSIIPTLGLGRGAARMELEGEFATVFRLIVPEGYQQDALYIFTPDLMARVLDLGSGAEIELVSDRLYVYLPARTRFDRADTMAAAVVIAEEFHRRFAARTELYRDDDAGELAARAGVSVGLRGQRLGGGGVSVIAIAATAGVLLLSAGFTAFSLFGGDILRSLGAS
;
A
#
# COMPACT_ATOMS: atom_id res chain seq x y z
N MET A 1 7.66 -9.97 -34.18
CA MET A 1 6.22 -9.61 -34.27
C MET A 1 6.17 -8.11 -34.07
N GLY A 2 5.82 -7.34 -35.10
CA GLY A 2 5.88 -5.88 -35.01
C GLY A 2 4.98 -5.38 -33.88
N ASP A 3 5.45 -4.36 -33.14
CA ASP A 3 4.63 -3.57 -32.24
C ASP A 3 3.48 -2.99 -33.08
N ALA A 4 2.36 -3.69 -33.14
CA ALA A 4 1.12 -3.11 -33.63
C ALA A 4 0.91 -1.86 -32.78
N VAL A 5 0.74 -0.71 -33.44
CA VAL A 5 0.45 0.56 -32.76
C VAL A 5 -0.93 0.41 -32.16
N VAL A 6 -0.99 -0.16 -30.96
CA VAL A 6 -2.19 -0.24 -30.15
C VAL A 6 -2.50 1.19 -29.75
N GLU A 7 -3.61 1.71 -30.27
CA GLU A 7 -4.06 3.06 -29.97
C GLU A 7 -4.28 3.17 -28.45
N PRO A 8 -3.61 4.10 -27.75
CA PRO A 8 -3.65 4.17 -26.29
C PRO A 8 -5.10 4.35 -25.83
N VAL A 9 -5.44 3.77 -24.67
CA VAL A 9 -6.80 3.93 -24.15
C VAL A 9 -7.09 5.42 -23.93
N ALA A 10 -8.11 5.92 -24.62
CA ALA A 10 -8.50 7.32 -24.54
C ALA A 10 -9.18 7.58 -23.20
N VAL A 11 -8.55 8.40 -22.37
CA VAL A 11 -9.06 8.75 -21.04
C VAL A 11 -9.34 10.25 -20.98
N ASP A 12 -10.51 10.62 -20.48
CA ASP A 12 -10.90 12.00 -20.25
C ASP A 12 -10.26 12.54 -18.95
N LEU A 13 -9.26 13.40 -19.12
CA LEU A 13 -8.51 14.04 -18.03
C LEU A 13 -9.08 15.40 -17.62
N GLU A 14 -10.16 15.88 -18.25
CA GLU A 14 -10.71 17.22 -18.02
C GLU A 14 -11.08 17.49 -16.54
N PRO A 15 -11.65 16.53 -15.78
CA PRO A 15 -11.90 16.70 -14.35
C PRO A 15 -10.65 17.02 -13.52
N LEU A 16 -9.49 16.56 -13.97
CA LEU A 16 -8.21 16.77 -13.29
C LEU A 16 -7.53 18.08 -13.68
N ARG A 17 -7.89 18.68 -14.82
CA ARG A 17 -7.31 19.94 -15.30
C ARG A 17 -7.91 21.15 -14.59
N ARG A 18 -9.21 21.09 -14.27
CA ARG A 18 -9.90 22.17 -13.57
C ARG A 18 -9.73 22.09 -12.05
N ASN A 19 -9.87 23.23 -11.37
CA ASN A 19 -9.97 23.25 -9.90
C ASN A 19 -11.34 22.73 -9.45
N ALA A 20 -11.38 22.01 -8.33
CA ALA A 20 -12.63 21.57 -7.73
C ALA A 20 -13.48 22.79 -7.34
N ARG A 21 -14.70 22.86 -7.87
CA ARG A 21 -15.67 23.88 -7.47
C ARG A 21 -16.40 23.41 -6.22
N LEU A 22 -17.02 24.36 -5.50
CA LEU A 22 -17.84 24.03 -4.33
C LEU A 22 -18.95 23.01 -4.69
N GLY A 23 -19.57 23.14 -5.86
CA GLY A 23 -20.57 22.18 -6.34
C GLY A 23 -20.03 20.76 -6.49
N ASP A 24 -18.81 20.59 -7.00
CA ASP A 24 -18.16 19.28 -7.15
C ASP A 24 -17.92 18.64 -5.78
N ILE A 25 -17.48 19.43 -4.81
CA ILE A 25 -17.24 18.99 -3.43
C ILE A 25 -18.54 18.52 -2.77
N LEU A 26 -19.61 19.32 -2.88
CA LEU A 26 -20.90 18.97 -2.27
C LEU A 26 -21.56 17.75 -2.92
N ALA A 27 -21.41 17.60 -4.24
CA ALA A 27 -21.86 16.40 -4.96
C ALA A 27 -21.09 15.17 -4.49
N TYR A 28 -19.76 15.28 -4.41
CA TYR A 28 -18.87 14.23 -3.91
C TYR A 28 -19.25 13.77 -2.49
N GLU A 29 -19.45 14.70 -1.55
CA GLU A 29 -19.86 14.39 -0.17
C GLU A 29 -21.16 13.62 -0.09
N ARG A 30 -22.12 13.94 -0.98
CA ARG A 30 -23.41 13.27 -1.05
C ARG A 30 -23.27 11.84 -1.55
N ILE A 31 -22.45 11.63 -2.59
CA ILE A 31 -22.22 10.32 -3.21
C ILE A 31 -21.51 9.39 -2.22
N VAL A 32 -20.46 9.88 -1.55
CA VAL A 32 -19.66 9.11 -0.58
C VAL A 32 -20.38 8.95 0.78
N ARG A 33 -21.58 9.52 0.94
CA ARG A 33 -22.37 9.51 2.19
C ARG A 33 -21.57 9.98 3.40
N MET A 34 -20.82 11.08 3.23
CA MET A 34 -19.94 11.60 4.26
C MET A 34 -20.74 11.99 5.54
N PRO A 35 -20.27 11.60 6.74
CA PRO A 35 -20.96 11.91 8.00
C PRO A 35 -21.03 13.43 8.22
N LEU A 36 -22.11 13.89 8.85
CA LEU A 36 -22.44 15.30 9.00
C LEU A 36 -21.29 16.14 9.56
N HIS A 37 -20.62 15.67 10.62
CA HIS A 37 -19.52 16.38 11.27
C HIS A 37 -18.27 16.58 10.38
N ARG A 38 -18.17 15.85 9.26
CA ARG A 38 -17.09 16.01 8.29
C ARG A 38 -17.51 16.82 7.07
N ARG A 39 -18.80 17.16 6.90
CA ARG A 39 -19.22 17.90 5.70
C ARG A 39 -18.61 19.28 5.64
N PHE A 40 -18.28 19.73 4.44
CA PHE A 40 -17.59 20.99 4.15
C PHE A 40 -18.29 22.18 4.79
N ILE A 41 -19.61 22.28 4.59
CA ILE A 41 -20.41 23.39 5.16
C ILE A 41 -20.42 23.33 6.68
N VAL A 42 -20.50 22.14 7.27
CA VAL A 42 -20.53 21.98 8.74
C VAL A 42 -19.20 22.40 9.35
N VAL A 43 -18.08 21.95 8.78
CA VAL A 43 -16.74 22.36 9.23
C VAL A 43 -16.52 23.85 9.02
N LEU A 44 -16.94 24.41 7.87
CA LEU A 44 -16.86 25.84 7.59
C LEU A 44 -17.63 26.66 8.63
N VAL A 45 -18.90 26.30 8.90
CA VAL A 45 -19.73 26.97 9.90
C VAL A 45 -19.11 26.87 11.28
N ALA A 46 -18.58 25.70 11.67
CA ALA A 46 -17.91 25.54 12.96
C ALA A 46 -16.69 26.45 13.10
N VAL A 47 -15.87 26.57 12.05
CA VAL A 47 -14.69 27.46 12.04
C VAL A 47 -15.10 28.93 12.09
N LEU A 48 -16.15 29.33 11.38
CA LEU A 48 -16.68 30.69 11.42
C LEU A 48 -17.25 31.04 12.79
N LEU A 49 -18.03 30.14 13.41
CA LEU A 49 -18.54 30.32 14.78
C LEU A 49 -17.40 30.42 15.79
N PHE A 50 -16.37 29.58 15.65
CA PHE A 50 -15.17 29.67 16.48
C PHE A 50 -14.46 31.03 16.32
N ALA A 51 -14.30 31.52 15.09
CA ALA A 51 -13.70 32.82 14.83
C ALA A 51 -14.54 33.97 15.42
N VAL A 52 -15.86 33.93 15.30
CA VAL A 52 -16.76 34.92 15.92
C VAL A 52 -16.64 34.90 17.44
N ALA A 53 -16.60 33.73 18.07
CA ALA A 53 -16.40 33.59 19.51
C ALA A 53 -15.04 34.14 19.96
N MET A 54 -13.97 33.89 19.19
CA MET A 54 -12.64 34.44 19.42
C MET A 54 -12.63 35.97 19.34
N LEU A 55 -13.26 36.56 18.32
CA LEU A 55 -13.37 38.01 18.19
C LEU A 55 -14.19 38.65 19.31
N ALA A 56 -15.30 38.02 19.72
CA ALA A 56 -16.09 38.47 20.86
C ALA A 56 -15.29 38.42 22.17
N GLY A 57 -14.50 37.35 22.37
CA GLY A 57 -13.56 37.23 23.49
C GLY A 57 -12.51 38.33 23.47
N LEU A 58 -11.87 38.59 22.33
CA LEU A 58 -10.89 39.66 22.18
C LEU A 58 -11.49 41.04 22.49
N TRP A 59 -12.70 41.31 21.98
CA TRP A 59 -13.43 42.54 22.25
C TRP A 59 -13.73 42.72 23.74
N PHE A 60 -14.17 41.66 24.42
CA PHE A 60 -14.42 41.66 25.85
C PHE A 60 -13.13 41.92 26.66
N LEU A 61 -12.04 41.22 26.33
CA LEU A 61 -10.73 41.41 26.96
C LEU A 61 -10.24 42.86 26.83
N GLY A 62 -10.39 43.46 25.64
CA GLY A 62 -10.02 44.85 25.38
C GLY A 62 -10.84 45.87 26.18
N ARG A 63 -12.10 45.57 26.50
CA ARG A 63 -12.95 46.43 27.34
C ARG A 63 -12.57 46.40 28.83
N SER A 64 -11.89 45.34 29.27
CA SER A 64 -11.62 45.06 30.69
C SER A 64 -10.22 45.44 31.17
N ASP A 65 -9.45 46.20 30.38
CA ASP A 65 -8.01 46.52 30.59
C ASP A 65 -7.08 45.29 30.76
N ILE A 66 -7.60 44.06 30.68
CA ILE A 66 -6.86 42.80 30.81
C ILE A 66 -5.73 42.72 29.77
N LEU A 67 -5.92 43.23 28.56
CA LEU A 67 -4.89 43.22 27.53
C LEU A 67 -3.70 44.14 27.83
N ALA A 68 -3.86 45.14 28.69
CA ALA A 68 -2.75 45.97 29.16
C ALA A 68 -1.84 45.21 30.13
N VAL A 69 -2.42 44.30 30.93
CA VAL A 69 -1.69 43.48 31.92
C VAL A 69 -1.21 42.15 31.31
N ALA A 70 -1.98 41.58 30.36
CA ALA A 70 -1.74 40.27 29.78
C ALA A 70 -1.95 40.28 28.25
N PRO A 71 -1.10 41.00 27.47
CA PRO A 71 -1.22 41.09 26.01
C PRO A 71 -1.08 39.73 25.32
N ILE A 72 -0.45 38.75 25.97
CA ILE A 72 -0.28 37.39 25.46
C ILE A 72 -1.61 36.69 25.19
N LEU A 73 -2.68 37.04 25.90
CA LEU A 73 -4.02 36.46 25.67
C LEU A 73 -4.58 36.84 24.30
N GLY A 74 -4.35 38.09 23.86
CA GLY A 74 -4.75 38.52 22.51
C GLY A 74 -4.00 37.75 21.42
N VAL A 75 -2.71 37.47 21.64
CA VAL A 75 -1.89 36.66 20.73
C VAL A 75 -2.44 35.24 20.60
N PHE A 76 -2.85 34.60 21.70
CA PHE A 76 -3.46 33.27 21.63
C PHE A 76 -4.77 33.27 20.85
N VAL A 77 -5.65 34.24 21.07
CA VAL A 77 -6.94 34.34 20.36
C VAL A 77 -6.72 34.46 18.85
N VAL A 78 -5.81 35.33 18.42
CA VAL A 78 -5.44 35.48 17.00
C VAL A 78 -4.79 34.19 16.49
N GLY A 79 -3.84 33.62 17.24
CA GLY A 79 -3.11 32.41 16.87
C GLY A 79 -4.03 31.20 16.64
N TYR A 80 -4.98 30.94 17.54
CA TYR A 80 -5.94 29.85 17.39
C TYR A 80 -6.90 30.08 16.21
N THR A 81 -7.30 31.33 15.96
CA THR A 81 -8.16 31.66 14.81
C THR A 81 -7.45 31.40 13.48
N VAL A 82 -6.19 31.84 13.38
CA VAL A 82 -5.35 31.57 12.20
C VAL A 82 -5.13 30.07 12.03
N LEU A 83 -4.83 29.34 13.11
CA LEU A 83 -4.64 27.89 13.07
C LEU A 83 -5.91 27.17 12.58
N ALA A 84 -7.08 27.57 13.05
CA ALA A 84 -8.37 27.02 12.60
C ALA A 84 -8.60 27.30 11.10
N ALA A 85 -8.30 28.51 10.62
CA ALA A 85 -8.42 28.88 9.21
C ALA A 85 -7.46 28.07 8.32
N VAL A 86 -6.20 27.91 8.75
CA VAL A 86 -5.20 27.09 8.03
C VAL A 86 -5.63 25.61 8.02
N GLY A 87 -6.11 25.09 9.15
CA GLY A 87 -6.65 23.73 9.24
C GLY A 87 -7.84 23.51 8.29
N PHE A 88 -8.75 24.48 8.22
CA PHE A 88 -9.87 24.45 7.27
C PHE A 88 -9.39 24.48 5.82
N ALA A 89 -8.45 25.36 5.48
CA ALA A 89 -7.91 25.44 4.12
C ALA A 89 -7.24 24.11 3.71
N TRP A 90 -6.47 23.49 4.62
CA TRP A 90 -5.84 22.20 4.39
C TRP A 90 -6.87 21.09 4.18
N TYR A 91 -7.93 21.07 5.01
CA TYR A 91 -9.07 20.17 4.88
C TYR A 91 -9.79 20.35 3.53
N ALA A 92 -10.15 21.58 3.18
CA ALA A 92 -10.85 21.95 1.95
C ALA A 92 -10.05 21.55 0.70
N VAL A 93 -8.75 21.84 0.68
CA VAL A 93 -7.85 21.45 -0.41
C VAL A 93 -7.80 19.92 -0.53
N GLY A 94 -7.66 19.19 0.59
CA GLY A 94 -7.65 17.73 0.61
C GLY A 94 -8.95 17.11 0.08
N LEU A 95 -10.10 17.71 0.41
CA LEU A 95 -11.40 17.29 -0.09
C LEU A 95 -11.57 17.57 -1.58
N GLY A 96 -11.18 18.76 -2.05
CA GLY A 96 -11.22 19.11 -3.47
C GLY A 96 -10.35 18.19 -4.32
N ARG A 97 -9.16 17.82 -3.84
CA ARG A 97 -8.28 16.84 -4.51
C ARG A 97 -8.96 15.49 -4.71
N ARG A 98 -9.66 14.98 -3.69
CA ARG A 98 -10.39 13.71 -3.76
C ARG A 98 -11.61 13.80 -4.67
N ALA A 99 -12.35 14.90 -4.62
CA ALA A 99 -13.48 15.16 -5.51
C ALA A 99 -13.04 15.17 -6.99
N LYS A 100 -11.86 15.71 -7.31
CA LYS A 100 -11.30 15.66 -8.67
C LYS A 100 -11.02 14.23 -9.15
N VAL A 101 -10.37 13.42 -8.32
CA VAL A 101 -10.06 12.02 -8.65
C VAL A 101 -11.34 11.20 -8.81
N ALA A 102 -12.34 11.42 -7.95
CA ALA A 102 -13.64 10.77 -8.05
C ALA A 102 -14.37 11.16 -9.33
N ALA A 103 -14.41 12.46 -9.66
CA ALA A 103 -15.02 12.95 -10.89
C ALA A 103 -14.32 12.38 -12.14
N PHE A 104 -13.00 12.29 -12.12
CA PHE A 104 -12.21 11.63 -13.16
C PHE A 104 -12.60 10.16 -13.33
N ALA A 105 -12.66 9.38 -12.23
CA ALA A 105 -13.04 7.99 -12.30
C ALA A 105 -14.46 7.82 -12.88
N TRP A 106 -15.44 8.57 -12.34
CA TRP A 106 -16.82 8.48 -12.80
C TRP A 106 -17.02 8.89 -14.26
N GLN A 107 -16.29 9.92 -14.73
CA GLN A 107 -16.38 10.37 -16.13
C GLN A 107 -15.80 9.35 -17.12
N ASN A 108 -14.84 8.53 -16.67
CA ASN A 108 -14.27 7.44 -17.45
C ASN A 108 -14.97 6.09 -17.20
N GLY A 109 -16.07 6.06 -16.45
CA GLY A 109 -16.82 4.84 -16.14
C GLY A 109 -16.12 3.90 -15.15
N TRP A 110 -15.12 4.39 -14.41
CA TRP A 110 -14.33 3.62 -13.46
C TRP A 110 -14.89 3.71 -12.04
N ALA A 111 -14.64 2.66 -11.25
CA ALA A 111 -15.05 2.62 -9.85
C ALA A 111 -14.13 3.49 -8.98
N TYR A 112 -14.71 4.07 -7.92
CA TYR A 112 -13.99 4.92 -6.98
C TYR A 112 -14.37 4.60 -5.53
N ALA A 113 -13.36 4.44 -4.67
CA ALA A 113 -13.52 4.32 -3.23
C ALA A 113 -12.72 5.42 -2.49
N ASP A 114 -13.40 6.22 -1.66
CA ASP A 114 -12.74 7.28 -0.86
C ASP A 114 -11.82 6.69 0.21
N LEU A 115 -12.27 5.65 0.89
CA LEU A 115 -11.55 5.00 1.97
C LEU A 115 -11.85 3.51 1.97
N LEU A 116 -10.80 2.71 1.87
CA LEU A 116 -10.82 1.28 2.16
C LEU A 116 -10.00 1.04 3.42
N GLU A 117 -10.56 0.33 4.38
CA GLU A 117 -9.90 0.00 5.65
C GLU A 117 -9.65 -1.50 5.74
N ASN A 118 -8.51 -1.88 6.34
CA ASN A 118 -8.12 -3.27 6.54
C ASN A 118 -8.05 -4.09 5.23
N THR A 119 -7.71 -3.42 4.12
CA THR A 119 -7.39 -4.09 2.86
C THR A 119 -6.17 -4.98 3.07
N ARG A 120 -6.28 -6.24 2.63
CA ARG A 120 -5.17 -7.18 2.63
C ARG A 120 -4.73 -7.40 1.20
N ARG A 121 -3.62 -6.76 0.82
CA ARG A 121 -2.96 -6.96 -0.46
C ARG A 121 -1.74 -7.88 -0.27
N PRO A 122 -1.48 -8.84 -1.17
CA PRO A 122 -0.37 -9.78 -1.04
C PRO A 122 1.03 -9.13 -1.11
N GLY A 123 1.15 -7.92 -1.67
CA GLY A 123 2.43 -7.21 -1.82
C GLY A 123 3.19 -6.98 -0.50
N ALA A 124 4.52 -7.12 -0.53
CA ALA A 124 5.39 -6.97 0.63
C ALA A 124 5.34 -5.55 1.22
N ALA A 125 5.04 -4.53 0.41
CA ALA A 125 4.83 -3.18 0.91
C ALA A 125 3.55 -3.02 1.74
N PHE A 126 2.63 -3.99 1.72
CA PHE A 126 1.41 -3.97 2.55
C PHE A 126 1.53 -4.86 3.80
N ALA A 127 2.51 -5.77 3.82
CA ALA A 127 2.63 -6.80 4.86
C ALA A 127 3.05 -6.28 6.24
N ARG A 128 3.72 -5.12 6.33
CA ARG A 128 4.19 -4.53 7.60
C ARG A 128 3.25 -3.49 8.19
N VAL A 129 1.99 -3.48 7.77
CA VAL A 129 1.05 -2.43 8.14
C VAL A 129 0.08 -2.93 9.21
N ALA A 130 0.14 -2.33 10.41
CA ALA A 130 -0.72 -2.70 11.53
C ALA A 130 -2.22 -2.48 11.21
N ARG A 131 -2.54 -1.36 10.54
CA ARG A 131 -3.89 -1.04 10.03
C ARG A 131 -3.77 -0.24 8.73
N GLY A 132 -3.85 -0.94 7.61
CA GLY A 132 -3.80 -0.34 6.27
C GLY A 132 -5.06 0.44 5.98
N GLN A 133 -4.89 1.68 5.54
CA GLN A 133 -5.94 2.51 4.98
C GLN A 133 -5.55 2.94 3.56
N GLU A 134 -6.41 2.66 2.61
CA GLU A 134 -6.23 3.11 1.23
C GLU A 134 -7.23 4.22 0.93
N ARG A 135 -6.76 5.26 0.25
CA ARG A 135 -7.56 6.44 -0.05
C ARG A 135 -7.56 6.77 -1.52
N ALA A 136 -8.70 7.29 -1.98
CA ALA A 136 -8.94 7.70 -3.35
C ALA A 136 -8.55 6.58 -4.35
N VAL A 137 -9.03 5.37 -4.07
CA VAL A 137 -8.76 4.20 -4.91
C VAL A 137 -9.63 4.28 -6.16
N VAL A 138 -9.00 4.17 -7.32
CA VAL A 138 -9.64 4.11 -8.64
C VAL A 138 -9.42 2.70 -9.17
N ALA A 139 -10.50 2.03 -9.58
CA ALA A 139 -10.44 0.72 -10.19
C ALA A 139 -11.00 0.76 -11.62
N CYS A 140 -10.21 0.28 -12.56
CA CYS A 140 -10.53 0.13 -13.97
C CYS A 140 -10.67 -1.37 -14.27
N ASP A 141 -11.81 -1.76 -14.85
CA ASP A 141 -12.12 -3.14 -15.24
C ASP A 141 -11.98 -3.38 -16.75
N ASP A 142 -11.39 -2.44 -17.50
CA ASP A 142 -11.13 -2.60 -18.93
C ASP A 142 -10.11 -3.71 -19.16
N GLU A 143 -10.44 -4.71 -19.98
CA GLU A 143 -9.57 -5.87 -20.25
C GLU A 143 -8.19 -5.49 -20.79
N ARG A 144 -8.06 -4.32 -21.45
CA ARG A 144 -6.77 -3.85 -21.98
C ARG A 144 -5.84 -3.34 -20.90
N MET A 145 -6.40 -2.87 -19.79
CA MET A 145 -5.67 -2.25 -18.68
C MET A 145 -6.45 -2.37 -17.36
N PRO A 146 -6.71 -3.59 -16.86
CA PRO A 146 -7.32 -3.75 -15.56
C PRO A 146 -6.33 -3.24 -14.51
N PHE A 147 -6.75 -2.29 -13.67
CA PHE A 147 -5.87 -1.76 -12.63
C PHE A 147 -6.65 -1.25 -11.43
N GLU A 148 -6.00 -1.28 -10.27
CA GLU A 148 -6.38 -0.46 -9.13
C GLU A 148 -5.24 0.47 -8.77
N LEU A 149 -5.50 1.77 -8.58
CA LEU A 149 -4.50 2.70 -8.09
C LEU A 149 -5.03 3.51 -6.92
N GLY A 150 -4.14 3.93 -6.03
CA GLY A 150 -4.52 4.71 -4.87
C GLY A 150 -3.37 5.08 -3.96
N MET A 151 -3.70 5.68 -2.82
CA MET A 151 -2.74 6.05 -1.79
C MET A 151 -2.88 5.15 -0.57
N HIS A 152 -1.84 4.42 -0.23
CA HIS A 152 -1.78 3.61 0.98
C HIS A 152 -1.21 4.41 2.16
N HIS A 153 -1.84 4.29 3.32
CA HIS A 153 -1.44 4.89 4.59
C HIS A 153 -1.46 3.85 5.70
N SER A 154 -0.40 3.83 6.51
CA SER A 154 -0.37 3.06 7.75
C SER A 154 -0.84 3.93 8.91
N VAL A 155 -1.86 3.49 9.64
CA VAL A 155 -2.31 4.15 10.87
C VAL A 155 -1.92 3.28 12.07
N ALA A 156 -0.98 3.76 12.90
CA ALA A 156 -0.72 3.13 14.20
C ALA A 156 -1.52 3.83 15.31
N ARG A 157 -1.90 3.09 16.35
CA ARG A 157 -2.54 3.64 17.56
C ARG A 157 -1.72 3.24 18.79
N GLY A 158 -1.36 4.19 19.64
CA GLY A 158 -0.61 3.90 20.87
C GLY A 158 0.90 3.68 20.66
N GLN A 159 1.50 2.76 21.42
CA GLN A 159 2.96 2.52 21.44
C GLN A 159 3.50 1.76 20.19
N GLU A 160 2.66 1.47 19.20
CA GLU A 160 3.04 0.75 17.96
C GLU A 160 3.77 1.62 16.91
N GLY A 161 4.24 2.82 17.29
CA GLY A 161 4.86 3.79 16.38
C GLY A 161 6.07 3.27 15.60
N ALA A 162 6.77 2.25 16.12
CA ALA A 162 7.90 1.61 15.46
C ALA A 162 7.54 0.80 14.20
N THR A 163 6.25 0.52 13.97
CA THR A 163 5.75 -0.26 12.82
C THR A 163 4.97 0.62 11.83
N ILE A 164 5.16 1.95 11.87
CA ILE A 164 4.53 2.85 10.89
C ILE A 164 5.32 2.81 9.59
N GLN A 165 4.75 2.18 8.57
CA GLN A 165 5.24 2.34 7.22
C GLN A 165 4.88 3.72 6.68
N ARG A 166 5.83 4.36 5.98
CA ARG A 166 5.57 5.64 5.32
C ARG A 166 4.47 5.46 4.26
N PRO A 167 3.58 6.45 4.07
CA PRO A 167 2.58 6.37 3.03
C PRO A 167 3.23 6.23 1.65
N PHE A 168 2.54 5.58 0.72
CA PHE A 168 3.01 5.39 -0.64
C PHE A 168 1.82 5.34 -1.61
N ALA A 169 2.08 5.66 -2.87
CA ALA A 169 1.14 5.45 -3.97
C ALA A 169 1.35 4.04 -4.53
N PHE A 170 0.29 3.42 -5.03
CA PHE A 170 0.39 2.12 -5.68
C PHE A 170 -0.45 2.08 -6.96
N ILE A 171 -0.02 1.24 -7.89
CA ILE A 171 -0.81 0.72 -9.02
C ILE A 171 -0.71 -0.79 -8.93
N GLU A 172 -1.84 -1.47 -8.86
CA GLU A 172 -1.98 -2.92 -8.86
C GLU A 172 -2.56 -3.35 -10.20
N LEU A 173 -1.94 -4.34 -10.83
CA LEU A 173 -2.31 -4.88 -12.12
C LEU A 173 -2.46 -6.40 -11.95
N PRO A 174 -3.62 -7.01 -12.31
CA PRO A 174 -3.74 -8.45 -12.32
C PRO A 174 -2.90 -9.03 -13.46
N LEU A 175 -2.40 -10.25 -13.24
CA LEU A 175 -1.66 -11.06 -14.19
C LEU A 175 -2.49 -12.29 -14.57
N PRO A 176 -2.35 -12.82 -15.79
CA PRO A 176 -3.11 -13.98 -16.26
C PRO A 176 -2.77 -15.28 -15.51
N SER A 177 -1.57 -15.37 -14.94
CA SER A 177 -1.06 -16.55 -14.23
C SER A 177 -0.34 -16.13 -12.96
N SER A 178 -0.29 -17.03 -11.97
CA SER A 178 0.57 -16.80 -10.82
C SER A 178 2.05 -16.92 -11.22
N VAL A 179 2.88 -16.04 -10.68
CA VAL A 179 4.32 -15.94 -10.94
C VAL A 179 5.14 -16.04 -9.66
N PRO A 180 6.44 -16.37 -9.74
CA PRO A 180 7.33 -16.32 -8.59
C PRO A 180 7.34 -14.93 -7.95
N HIS A 181 7.57 -14.88 -6.65
CA HIS A 181 7.63 -13.64 -5.89
C HIS A 181 8.90 -12.87 -6.25
N ILE A 182 8.82 -11.94 -7.19
CA ILE A 182 9.96 -11.17 -7.69
C ILE A 182 9.82 -9.72 -7.27
N VAL A 183 10.87 -9.16 -6.67
CA VAL A 183 10.93 -7.75 -6.30
C VAL A 183 12.01 -7.06 -7.11
N LEU A 184 11.61 -6.05 -7.87
CA LEU A 184 12.49 -5.10 -8.51
C LEU A 184 12.69 -3.89 -7.59
N ALA A 185 13.69 -3.99 -6.74
CA ALA A 185 14.03 -2.95 -5.78
C ALA A 185 14.78 -1.79 -6.46
N ASN A 186 14.30 -0.57 -6.28
CA ASN A 186 14.95 0.62 -6.78
C ASN A 186 16.05 1.07 -5.81
N ARG A 187 17.26 1.29 -6.32
CA ARG A 187 18.44 1.62 -5.49
C ARG A 187 18.33 2.97 -4.79
N ARG A 188 17.49 3.87 -5.29
CA ARG A 188 17.31 5.23 -4.76
C ARG A 188 16.04 5.38 -3.91
N ARG A 189 15.31 4.28 -3.69
CA ARG A 189 14.06 4.24 -2.93
C ARG A 189 14.10 3.10 -1.91
N SER A 190 13.15 3.15 -0.98
CA SER A 190 12.95 2.10 0.02
C SER A 190 11.48 2.13 0.47
N ILE A 191 10.58 1.74 -0.43
CA ILE A 191 9.14 1.59 -0.14
C ILE A 191 8.86 0.15 0.32
N ILE A 192 9.37 -0.83 -0.42
CA ILE A 192 9.35 -2.23 -0.09
C ILE A 192 10.36 -2.48 1.04
N PRO A 193 9.94 -3.14 2.14
CA PRO A 193 10.84 -3.48 3.24
C PRO A 193 11.77 -4.66 2.87
N THR A 194 12.77 -4.40 2.02
CA THR A 194 13.67 -5.44 1.48
C THR A 194 14.55 -6.14 2.52
N LEU A 195 14.77 -5.51 3.68
CA LEU A 195 15.51 -6.10 4.82
C LEU A 195 14.81 -7.33 5.44
N GLY A 196 13.50 -7.48 5.23
CA GLY A 196 12.72 -8.63 5.72
C GLY A 196 12.58 -9.77 4.72
N LEU A 197 13.03 -9.60 3.48
CA LEU A 197 13.06 -10.64 2.46
C LEU A 197 14.23 -11.57 2.84
N GLY A 198 13.91 -12.77 3.34
CA GLY A 198 14.78 -13.59 4.19
C GLY A 198 16.09 -14.10 3.55
N ARG A 199 16.79 -15.00 4.26
CA ARG A 199 18.06 -15.61 3.79
C ARG A 199 17.93 -16.41 2.48
N GLY A 200 16.73 -16.83 2.10
CA GLY A 200 16.45 -17.58 0.87
C GLY A 200 16.03 -16.70 -0.32
N ALA A 201 16.32 -15.40 -0.28
CA ALA A 201 16.16 -14.49 -1.41
C ALA A 201 17.52 -14.30 -2.10
N ALA A 202 17.61 -14.70 -3.36
CA ALA A 202 18.75 -14.41 -4.21
C ALA A 202 18.65 -12.97 -4.72
N ARG A 203 19.77 -12.25 -4.68
CA ARG A 203 19.88 -10.91 -5.27
C ARG A 203 20.69 -11.03 -6.56
N MET A 204 20.17 -10.46 -7.64
CA MET A 204 20.86 -10.41 -8.90
C MET A 204 20.82 -8.99 -9.48
N GLU A 205 21.83 -8.71 -10.27
CA GLU A 205 21.94 -7.48 -11.05
C GLU A 205 21.78 -7.89 -12.51
N LEU A 206 20.79 -7.31 -13.18
CA LEU A 206 20.62 -7.50 -14.62
C LEU A 206 21.58 -6.59 -15.38
N GLU A 207 21.83 -6.87 -16.66
CA GLU A 207 22.86 -6.18 -17.43
C GLU A 207 22.49 -4.73 -17.79
N GLY A 208 23.52 -3.94 -18.14
CA GLY A 208 23.39 -2.58 -18.66
C GLY A 208 22.94 -1.52 -17.66
N GLU A 209 22.31 -0.46 -18.16
CA GLU A 209 21.77 0.66 -17.35
C GLU A 209 20.74 0.19 -16.32
N PHE A 210 20.11 -0.95 -16.53
CA PHE A 210 19.12 -1.47 -15.60
C PHE A 210 19.71 -1.78 -14.21
N ALA A 211 20.93 -2.31 -14.14
CA ALA A 211 21.65 -2.52 -12.88
C ALA A 211 21.98 -1.22 -12.14
N THR A 212 22.04 -0.07 -12.81
CA THR A 212 22.35 1.21 -12.15
C THR A 212 21.15 1.76 -11.38
N VAL A 213 19.93 1.42 -11.83
CA VAL A 213 18.67 1.89 -11.24
C VAL A 213 18.07 0.85 -10.30
N PHE A 214 18.09 -0.43 -10.70
CA PHE A 214 17.38 -1.49 -10.01
C PHE A 214 18.29 -2.59 -9.49
N ARG A 215 17.73 -3.37 -8.57
CA ARG A 215 18.26 -4.64 -8.09
C ARG A 215 17.10 -5.63 -8.06
N LEU A 216 17.30 -6.78 -8.69
CA LEU A 216 16.29 -7.83 -8.70
C LEU A 216 16.50 -8.74 -7.50
N ILE A 217 15.41 -9.04 -6.80
CA ILE A 217 15.36 -9.92 -5.64
C ILE A 217 14.35 -11.01 -5.97
N VAL A 218 14.81 -12.25 -6.01
CA VAL A 218 14.02 -13.41 -6.42
C VAL A 218 14.16 -14.53 -5.38
N PRO A 219 13.24 -15.50 -5.33
CA PRO A 219 13.42 -16.67 -4.49
C PRO A 219 14.63 -17.48 -4.99
N GLU A 220 15.38 -18.10 -4.09
CA GLU A 220 16.45 -19.03 -4.49
C GLU A 220 15.89 -20.16 -5.39
N GLY A 221 16.55 -20.38 -6.53
CA GLY A 221 16.15 -21.36 -7.55
C GLY A 221 15.40 -20.74 -8.73
N TYR A 222 14.80 -19.55 -8.56
CA TYR A 222 13.98 -18.88 -9.59
C TYR A 222 14.73 -17.79 -10.35
N GLN A 223 16.07 -17.83 -10.33
CA GLN A 223 16.91 -16.88 -11.06
C GLN A 223 16.65 -16.92 -12.56
N GLN A 224 16.50 -18.12 -13.12
CA GLN A 224 16.31 -18.30 -14.56
C GLN A 224 14.91 -17.85 -15.01
N ASP A 225 13.87 -18.14 -14.21
CA ASP A 225 12.51 -17.64 -14.42
C ASP A 225 12.47 -16.11 -14.48
N ALA A 226 13.23 -15.47 -13.59
CA ALA A 226 13.33 -14.03 -13.56
C ALA A 226 13.93 -13.48 -14.87
N LEU A 227 14.95 -14.13 -15.44
CA LEU A 227 15.54 -13.73 -16.72
C LEU A 227 14.57 -13.94 -17.90
N TYR A 228 13.67 -14.93 -17.82
CA TYR A 228 12.64 -15.14 -18.83
C TYR A 228 11.59 -14.04 -18.83
N ILE A 229 11.21 -13.55 -17.64
CA ILE A 229 10.25 -12.44 -17.49
C ILE A 229 10.89 -11.11 -17.91
N PHE A 230 12.10 -10.83 -17.40
CA PHE A 230 12.79 -9.56 -17.60
C PHE A 230 13.63 -9.55 -18.89
N THR A 231 12.93 -9.63 -20.02
CA THR A 231 13.55 -9.48 -21.35
C THR A 231 14.09 -8.07 -21.57
N PRO A 232 15.10 -7.86 -22.45
CA PRO A 232 15.69 -6.54 -22.69
C PRO A 232 14.68 -5.45 -23.08
N ASP A 233 13.63 -5.81 -23.84
CA ASP A 233 12.56 -4.88 -24.23
C ASP A 233 11.69 -4.46 -23.04
N LEU A 234 11.40 -5.37 -22.11
CA LEU A 234 10.67 -5.05 -20.88
C LEU A 234 11.54 -4.20 -19.95
N MET A 235 12.82 -4.54 -19.81
CA MET A 235 13.79 -3.76 -19.02
C MET A 235 13.88 -2.31 -19.51
N ALA A 236 13.97 -2.10 -20.82
CA ALA A 236 14.00 -0.76 -21.41
C ALA A 236 12.73 0.04 -21.06
N ARG A 237 11.55 -0.56 -21.19
CA ARG A 237 10.30 0.12 -20.84
C ARG A 237 10.13 0.41 -19.36
N VAL A 238 10.59 -0.50 -18.51
CA VAL A 238 10.61 -0.28 -17.06
C VAL A 238 11.53 0.89 -16.71
N LEU A 239 12.65 1.08 -17.41
CA LEU A 239 13.49 2.27 -17.26
C LEU A 239 12.78 3.54 -17.74
N ASP A 240 12.16 3.50 -18.92
CA ASP A 240 11.48 4.65 -19.53
C ASP A 240 10.32 5.18 -18.66
N LEU A 241 9.47 4.28 -18.17
CA LEU A 241 8.22 4.64 -17.50
C LEU A 241 8.28 4.48 -15.97
N GLY A 242 9.09 3.54 -15.49
CA GLY A 242 9.09 3.06 -14.09
C GLY A 242 10.35 3.35 -13.30
N SER A 243 11.35 4.05 -13.84
CA SER A 243 12.64 4.30 -13.16
C SER A 243 12.53 4.98 -11.78
N GLY A 244 11.41 5.65 -11.51
CA GLY A 244 11.11 6.28 -10.22
C GLY A 244 10.36 5.40 -9.22
N ALA A 245 9.93 4.19 -9.61
CA ALA A 245 9.10 3.27 -8.85
C ALA A 245 9.90 2.08 -8.30
N GLU A 246 9.29 1.32 -7.40
CA GLU A 246 9.67 -0.06 -7.08
C GLU A 246 8.59 -0.99 -7.63
N ILE A 247 8.97 -2.14 -8.17
CA ILE A 247 8.02 -3.07 -8.79
C ILE A 247 8.07 -4.41 -8.08
N GLU A 248 6.92 -5.05 -7.88
CA GLU A 248 6.82 -6.35 -7.25
C GLU A 248 5.81 -7.24 -7.99
N LEU A 249 6.22 -8.45 -8.30
CA LEU A 249 5.37 -9.51 -8.83
C LEU A 249 5.14 -10.49 -7.67
N VAL A 250 3.89 -10.74 -7.32
CA VAL A 250 3.53 -11.66 -6.23
C VAL A 250 2.21 -12.33 -6.54
N SER A 251 2.17 -13.65 -6.45
CA SER A 251 0.99 -14.44 -6.82
C SER A 251 0.54 -14.08 -8.24
N ASP A 252 -0.69 -13.63 -8.42
CA ASP A 252 -1.32 -13.23 -9.67
C ASP A 252 -1.30 -11.70 -9.89
N ARG A 253 -0.43 -10.95 -9.18
CA ARG A 253 -0.45 -9.48 -9.22
C ARG A 253 0.91 -8.87 -9.46
N LEU A 254 0.88 -7.75 -10.17
CA LEU A 254 1.99 -6.83 -10.37
C LEU A 254 1.68 -5.52 -9.64
N TYR A 255 2.58 -5.13 -8.73
CA TYR A 255 2.54 -3.88 -8.01
C TYR A 255 3.59 -2.91 -8.53
N VAL A 256 3.18 -1.67 -8.74
CA VAL A 256 4.07 -0.53 -8.97
C VAL A 256 3.93 0.42 -7.79
N TYR A 257 4.97 0.50 -6.97
CA TYR A 257 5.02 1.38 -5.81
C TYR A 257 5.67 2.72 -6.16
N LEU A 258 4.94 3.77 -5.84
CA LEU A 258 5.31 5.15 -6.15
C LEU A 258 5.44 5.96 -4.84
N PRO A 259 6.26 7.03 -4.83
CA PRO A 259 6.45 7.85 -3.64
C PRO A 259 5.15 8.46 -3.10
N ALA A 260 5.06 8.69 -1.78
CA ALA A 260 3.93 9.37 -1.14
C ALA A 260 3.54 10.73 -1.75
N ARG A 261 4.52 11.39 -2.37
CA ARG A 261 4.35 12.68 -3.03
C ARG A 261 3.66 12.59 -4.40
N THR A 262 3.39 11.40 -4.92
CA THR A 262 2.66 11.21 -6.17
C THR A 262 1.26 11.80 -6.05
N ARG A 263 0.85 12.57 -7.07
CA ARG A 263 -0.33 13.42 -7.07
C ARG A 263 -1.32 12.98 -8.14
N PHE A 264 -2.08 11.91 -7.89
CA PHE A 264 -3.11 11.43 -8.83
C PHE A 264 -4.23 12.45 -9.12
N ASP A 265 -4.34 13.52 -8.32
CA ASP A 265 -5.24 14.65 -8.58
C ASP A 265 -4.74 15.62 -9.68
N ARG A 266 -3.54 15.39 -10.23
CA ARG A 266 -2.99 16.15 -11.36
C ARG A 266 -3.14 15.35 -12.65
N ALA A 267 -3.58 16.01 -13.72
CA ALA A 267 -3.80 15.40 -15.03
C ALA A 267 -2.55 14.68 -15.56
N ASP A 268 -1.38 15.32 -15.55
CA ASP A 268 -0.14 14.73 -16.09
C ASP A 268 0.29 13.48 -15.31
N THR A 269 0.12 13.50 -13.98
CA THR A 269 0.48 12.36 -13.13
C THR A 269 -0.49 11.20 -13.32
N MET A 270 -1.79 11.47 -13.45
CA MET A 270 -2.77 10.43 -13.75
C MET A 270 -2.56 9.86 -15.15
N ALA A 271 -2.29 10.69 -16.15
CA ALA A 271 -1.99 10.25 -17.50
C ALA A 271 -0.77 9.32 -17.53
N ALA A 272 0.31 9.69 -16.83
CA ALA A 272 1.48 8.82 -16.69
C ALA A 272 1.15 7.50 -15.98
N ALA A 273 0.29 7.52 -14.97
CA ALA A 273 -0.14 6.31 -14.25
C ALA A 273 -0.95 5.37 -15.15
N VAL A 274 -1.85 5.91 -15.97
CA VAL A 274 -2.61 5.15 -16.97
C VAL A 274 -1.68 4.53 -18.01
N VAL A 275 -0.71 5.30 -18.53
CA VAL A 275 0.28 4.78 -19.49
C VAL A 275 1.13 3.66 -18.86
N ILE A 276 1.56 3.82 -17.61
CA ILE A 276 2.25 2.77 -16.86
C ILE A 276 1.35 1.53 -16.75
N ALA A 277 0.08 1.69 -16.35
CA ALA A 277 -0.85 0.59 -16.20
C ALA A 277 -1.04 -0.18 -17.51
N GLU A 278 -1.31 0.52 -18.62
CA GLU A 278 -1.51 -0.10 -19.94
C GLU A 278 -0.23 -0.79 -20.45
N GLU A 279 0.91 -0.11 -20.46
CA GLU A 279 2.17 -0.67 -20.97
C GLU A 279 2.68 -1.82 -20.12
N PHE A 280 2.58 -1.72 -18.80
CA PHE A 280 3.05 -2.77 -17.91
C PHE A 280 2.10 -3.96 -17.92
N HIS A 281 0.78 -3.75 -17.83
CA HIS A 281 -0.17 -4.85 -17.92
C HIS A 281 0.03 -5.62 -19.22
N ARG A 282 0.05 -4.93 -20.38
CA ARG A 282 0.24 -5.58 -21.69
C ARG A 282 1.53 -6.40 -21.75
N ARG A 283 2.66 -5.84 -21.31
CA ARG A 283 3.97 -6.49 -21.44
C ARG A 283 4.17 -7.60 -20.42
N PHE A 284 3.78 -7.40 -19.16
CA PHE A 284 3.88 -8.44 -18.15
C PHE A 284 2.86 -9.56 -18.39
N ALA A 285 1.63 -9.26 -18.80
CA ALA A 285 0.65 -10.28 -19.17
C ALA A 285 1.17 -11.17 -20.31
N ALA A 286 1.70 -10.57 -21.38
CA ALA A 286 2.28 -11.33 -22.51
C ALA A 286 3.45 -12.25 -22.10
N ARG A 287 4.19 -11.91 -21.04
CA ARG A 287 5.31 -12.73 -20.53
C ARG A 287 4.88 -13.78 -19.51
N THR A 288 3.69 -13.64 -18.93
CA THR A 288 3.23 -14.48 -17.81
C THR A 288 2.07 -15.40 -18.19
N GLU A 289 1.39 -15.14 -19.32
CA GLU A 289 0.26 -15.93 -19.82
C GLU A 289 0.60 -17.42 -19.95
N LEU A 290 1.80 -17.73 -20.46
CA LEU A 290 2.27 -19.10 -20.64
C LEU A 290 3.16 -19.60 -19.50
N TYR A 291 3.34 -18.81 -18.42
CA TYR A 291 4.21 -19.20 -17.33
C TYR A 291 3.64 -20.41 -16.59
N ARG A 292 4.45 -21.47 -16.51
CA ARG A 292 4.23 -22.64 -15.69
C ARG A 292 5.55 -23.05 -15.07
N ASP A 293 5.56 -23.21 -13.76
CA ASP A 293 6.72 -23.73 -13.03
C ASP A 293 6.79 -25.25 -13.25
N ASP A 294 7.77 -25.68 -14.06
CA ASP A 294 8.02 -27.10 -14.36
C ASP A 294 8.39 -27.89 -13.09
N ASP A 295 8.89 -27.22 -12.05
CA ASP A 295 9.28 -27.79 -10.76
C ASP A 295 8.15 -27.74 -9.71
N ALA A 296 6.96 -27.22 -10.04
CA ALA A 296 5.84 -27.10 -9.09
C ALA A 296 5.38 -28.46 -8.51
N GLY A 297 5.78 -29.57 -9.12
CA GLY A 297 5.42 -30.93 -8.72
C GLY A 297 4.01 -31.29 -9.16
N GLU A 298 3.78 -32.57 -9.49
CA GLU A 298 2.51 -33.05 -10.07
C GLU A 298 1.27 -32.68 -9.25
N LEU A 299 1.38 -32.61 -7.92
CA LEU A 299 0.24 -32.29 -7.05
C LEU A 299 -0.19 -30.82 -7.16
N ALA A 300 0.76 -29.88 -7.27
CA ALA A 300 0.46 -28.45 -7.42
C ALA A 300 -0.08 -28.17 -8.83
N ALA A 301 0.49 -28.81 -9.84
CA ALA A 301 0.01 -28.74 -11.23
C ALA A 301 -1.43 -29.27 -11.37
N ARG A 302 -1.77 -30.40 -10.72
CA ARG A 302 -3.16 -30.94 -10.69
C ARG A 302 -4.14 -30.05 -9.92
N ALA A 303 -3.66 -29.23 -8.98
CA ALA A 303 -4.47 -28.27 -8.22
C ALA A 303 -4.61 -26.90 -8.92
N GLY A 304 -4.08 -26.73 -10.14
CA GLY A 304 -4.13 -25.46 -10.87
C GLY A 304 -3.16 -24.39 -10.37
N VAL A 305 -2.15 -24.78 -9.58
CA VAL A 305 -1.13 -23.87 -9.05
C VAL A 305 0.03 -23.80 -10.05
N SER A 306 0.27 -22.62 -10.63
CA SER A 306 1.32 -22.41 -11.64
C SER A 306 2.73 -22.19 -11.08
N VAL A 307 2.88 -22.04 -9.76
CA VAL A 307 4.16 -21.76 -9.07
C VAL A 307 4.30 -22.63 -7.82
N GLY A 308 5.41 -23.35 -7.69
CA GLY A 308 5.73 -24.15 -6.50
C GLY A 308 5.85 -23.32 -5.22
N LEU A 309 5.73 -23.96 -4.05
CA LEU A 309 5.76 -23.31 -2.73
C LEU A 309 7.04 -22.50 -2.46
N ARG A 310 8.17 -22.85 -3.11
CA ARG A 310 9.43 -22.10 -3.01
C ARG A 310 9.36 -20.78 -3.77
N GLY A 311 8.73 -20.77 -4.95
CA GLY A 311 8.56 -19.56 -5.76
C GLY A 311 7.57 -18.56 -5.16
N GLN A 312 6.64 -19.03 -4.33
CA GLN A 312 5.65 -18.17 -3.66
C GLN A 312 6.21 -17.36 -2.48
N ARG A 313 7.45 -17.63 -2.04
CA ARG A 313 8.05 -16.98 -0.87
C ARG A 313 9.48 -16.55 -1.16
N LEU A 314 9.80 -15.28 -0.90
CA LEU A 314 11.18 -14.78 -0.82
C LEU A 314 11.97 -15.30 0.41
N GLY A 315 11.59 -16.46 0.94
CA GLY A 315 12.16 -17.07 2.14
C GLY A 315 12.02 -18.59 2.10
N GLY A 316 13.08 -19.26 1.65
CA GLY A 316 13.28 -20.70 1.75
C GLY A 316 13.90 -21.09 3.09
N GLY A 317 13.16 -21.87 3.87
CA GLY A 317 13.60 -22.39 5.15
C GLY A 317 12.40 -22.96 5.89
N GLY A 318 11.87 -24.09 5.40
CA GLY A 318 10.89 -24.85 6.16
C GLY A 318 11.45 -25.12 7.55
N VAL A 319 10.64 -24.90 8.59
CA VAL A 319 11.00 -25.31 9.95
C VAL A 319 11.31 -26.80 9.87
N SER A 320 12.55 -27.17 10.20
CA SER A 320 12.96 -28.58 10.20
C SER A 320 11.95 -29.37 11.02
N VAL A 321 11.33 -30.39 10.42
CA VAL A 321 10.43 -31.31 11.13
C VAL A 321 11.18 -31.94 12.31
N ILE A 322 12.51 -32.08 12.22
CA ILE A 322 13.38 -32.52 13.31
C ILE A 322 13.41 -31.48 14.45
N ALA A 323 13.37 -30.17 14.14
CA ALA A 323 13.30 -29.11 15.16
C ALA A 323 11.91 -29.07 15.84
N ILE A 324 10.82 -29.28 15.09
CA ILE A 324 9.47 -29.41 15.68
C ILE A 324 9.39 -30.67 16.55
N ALA A 325 9.90 -31.80 16.06
CA ALA A 325 9.95 -33.06 16.79
C ALA A 325 10.85 -32.97 18.04
N ALA A 326 11.98 -32.26 17.98
CA ALA A 326 12.84 -32.00 19.13
C ALA A 326 12.14 -31.12 20.17
N THR A 327 11.40 -30.09 19.73
CA THR A 327 10.67 -29.18 20.64
C THR A 327 9.47 -29.91 21.28
N ALA A 328 8.77 -30.75 20.53
CA ALA A 328 7.72 -31.62 21.05
C ALA A 328 8.28 -32.69 22.00
N GLY A 329 9.45 -33.27 21.70
CA GLY A 329 10.14 -34.23 22.56
C GLY A 329 10.58 -33.62 23.90
N VAL A 330 11.11 -32.39 23.88
CA VAL A 330 11.47 -31.66 25.10
C VAL A 330 10.23 -31.31 25.94
N LEU A 331 9.13 -30.92 25.30
CA LEU A 331 7.86 -30.65 25.99
C LEU A 331 7.25 -31.91 26.61
N LEU A 332 7.32 -33.06 25.92
CA LEU A 332 6.85 -34.34 26.45
C LEU A 332 7.73 -34.84 27.62
N LEU A 333 9.05 -34.68 27.54
CA LEU A 333 9.96 -35.00 28.64
C LEU A 333 9.76 -34.08 29.84
N SER A 334 9.51 -32.78 29.61
CA SER A 334 9.20 -31.82 30.67
C SER A 334 7.85 -32.10 31.33
N ALA A 335 6.82 -32.46 30.55
CA ALA A 335 5.53 -32.88 31.06
C ALA A 335 5.62 -34.19 31.86
N GLY A 336 6.41 -35.16 31.38
CA GLY A 336 6.68 -36.41 32.09
C GLY A 336 7.42 -36.20 33.41
N PHE A 337 8.43 -35.32 33.43
CA PHE A 337 9.16 -34.96 34.64
C PHE A 337 8.28 -34.19 35.64
N THR A 338 7.41 -33.30 35.16
CA THR A 338 6.48 -32.54 36.01
C THR A 338 5.39 -33.45 36.58
N ALA A 339 4.86 -34.40 35.80
CA ALA A 339 3.92 -35.40 36.27
C ALA A 339 4.55 -36.36 37.29
N PHE A 340 5.80 -36.79 37.09
CA PHE A 340 6.53 -37.61 38.05
C PHE A 340 6.87 -36.83 39.33
N SER A 341 7.19 -35.54 39.25
CA SER A 341 7.43 -34.68 40.42
C SER A 341 6.15 -34.46 41.25
N LEU A 342 5.00 -34.26 40.58
CA LEU A 342 3.71 -34.02 41.24
C LEU A 342 3.05 -35.29 41.79
N PHE A 343 3.19 -36.44 41.12
CA PHE A 343 2.47 -37.68 41.46
C PHE A 343 3.38 -38.87 41.84
N GLY A 344 4.66 -38.83 41.49
CA GLY A 344 5.60 -39.93 41.76
C GLY A 344 5.92 -40.10 43.25
N GLY A 345 5.86 -39.01 44.03
CA GLY A 345 6.01 -39.06 45.49
C GLY A 345 4.88 -39.84 46.18
N ASP A 346 3.64 -39.73 45.68
CA ASP A 346 2.48 -40.44 46.24
C ASP A 346 2.41 -41.89 45.77
N ILE A 347 2.84 -42.19 44.54
CA ILE A 347 2.95 -43.56 44.01
C ILE A 347 4.03 -44.35 44.78
N LEU A 348 5.20 -43.75 45.05
CA LEU A 348 6.27 -44.40 45.83
C LEU A 348 5.89 -44.57 47.31
N ARG A 349 5.12 -43.65 47.90
CA ARG A 349 4.56 -43.81 49.26
C ARG A 349 3.48 -44.89 49.34
N SER A 350 2.68 -45.08 48.28
CA SER A 350 1.71 -46.19 48.22
C SER A 350 2.37 -47.57 48.08
N LEU A 351 3.62 -47.61 47.61
CA LEU A 351 4.42 -48.83 47.44
C LEU A 351 5.43 -49.05 48.57
N GLY A 352 5.54 -48.15 49.55
CA GLY A 352 6.58 -48.18 50.57
C GLY A 352 6.27 -47.32 51.80
N ALA A 353 5.24 -47.72 52.56
CA ALA A 353 5.10 -47.40 53.99
C ALA A 353 4.15 -48.43 54.66
N SER A 354 4.74 -49.53 55.10
CA SER A 354 4.73 -49.88 56.52
C SER A 354 6.05 -49.38 57.11
#